data_AF-A0A368URQ6-F1
#
_entry.id   AF-A0A368URQ6-F1
#
_cell.length_a   1.000
_cell.length_b   1.000
_cell.length_c   1.000
_cell.angle_alpha   90.00
_cell.angle_beta   90.00
_cell.angle_gamma   90.00
#
_symmetry.space_group_name_H-M   'P 1'
#
loop_
_entity.id
_entity.type
_entity.pdbx_description
1 polymer ?
#
loop_
_entity_poly.entity_id
_entity_poly.type
_entity_poly.pdbx_seq_one_letter_code
_entity_poly.pdbx_strand_id
1 'polypeptide(L)'
;MRIEFKGIPVSTLDEWQNTIFIGQKAIHWKKGRSAHALGYFIINKNGESFIKDLLVTTINEEVLLEVAYPEYQVRFDEYGHGREHDLGIYGETQSGRTIFVGVEAKVDETFGDTIQKRYLSEKAKELNEEKTNAPKRIEELLQFNFNQISRSDFDLRYQLLHTTAGTLAADADIHVLLVLVFKTEDYDKIIGKANYEDFLKFVERTGARKIGHNTYSFIRERKSLTVIYKEIKN
;
A
#
# COMPACT_ATOMS: atom_id res chain seq x y z
N MET A 1 6.33 13.15 -13.27
CA MET A 1 6.22 13.27 -11.81
C MET A 1 7.62 13.41 -11.24
N ARG A 2 7.82 14.38 -10.34
CA ARG A 2 9.08 14.50 -9.60
C ARG A 2 9.14 13.40 -8.54
N ILE A 3 10.29 12.78 -8.33
CA ILE A 3 10.48 11.85 -7.21
C ILE A 3 11.35 12.56 -6.17
N GLU A 4 10.93 12.51 -4.91
CA GLU A 4 11.58 13.24 -3.82
C GLU A 4 11.61 12.40 -2.56
N PHE A 5 12.75 12.35 -1.88
CA PHE A 5 12.89 11.72 -0.57
C PHE A 5 13.44 12.74 0.43
N LYS A 6 12.62 13.14 1.41
CA LYS A 6 13.00 14.09 2.47
C LYS A 6 13.60 15.41 1.91
N GLY A 7 13.01 15.95 0.84
CA GLY A 7 13.49 17.18 0.19
C GLY A 7 14.61 16.97 -0.84
N ILE A 8 15.09 15.74 -1.03
CA ILE A 8 16.16 15.41 -1.99
C ILE A 8 15.52 14.85 -3.27
N PRO A 9 15.68 15.51 -4.43
CA PRO A 9 15.24 14.95 -5.71
C PRO A 9 15.96 13.63 -6.02
N VAL A 10 15.22 12.66 -6.56
CA VAL A 10 15.74 11.37 -7.00
C VAL A 10 15.37 11.19 -8.47
N SER A 11 16.34 10.94 -9.33
CA SER A 11 16.17 10.86 -10.78
C SER A 11 16.75 9.59 -11.39
N THR A 12 17.64 8.92 -10.68
CA THR A 12 18.27 7.66 -11.12
C THR A 12 18.05 6.54 -10.10
N LEU A 13 18.24 5.29 -10.55
CA LEU A 13 18.14 4.13 -9.68
C LEU A 13 19.25 4.11 -8.62
N ASP A 14 20.45 4.58 -8.97
CA ASP A 14 21.57 4.70 -8.04
C ASP A 14 21.27 5.76 -6.97
N GLU A 15 20.69 6.91 -7.33
CA GLU A 15 20.23 7.91 -6.38
C GLU A 15 19.13 7.35 -5.46
N TRP A 16 18.20 6.55 -6.01
CA TRP A 16 17.15 5.91 -5.23
C TRP A 16 17.76 4.99 -4.16
N GLN A 17 18.67 4.11 -4.56
CA GLN A 17 19.37 3.21 -3.65
C GLN A 17 20.15 3.99 -2.58
N ASN A 18 21.01 4.90 -3.01
CA ASN A 18 21.98 5.58 -2.14
C ASN A 18 21.36 6.66 -1.24
N THR A 19 20.11 7.05 -1.52
CA THR A 19 19.40 8.06 -0.71
C THR A 19 18.37 7.41 0.24
N ILE A 20 17.65 6.40 -0.23
CA ILE A 20 16.50 5.82 0.49
C ILE A 20 16.89 4.55 1.24
N PHE A 21 17.66 3.66 0.60
CA PHE A 21 18.02 2.34 1.12
C PHE A 21 19.42 2.31 1.72
N ILE A 22 19.66 3.21 2.67
CA ILE A 22 20.91 3.30 3.44
C ILE A 22 20.78 2.67 4.84
N GLY A 23 21.92 2.38 5.48
CA GLY A 23 21.95 1.84 6.84
C GLY A 23 21.20 0.52 6.97
N GLN A 24 20.26 0.45 7.91
CA GLN A 24 19.45 -0.75 8.13
C GLN A 24 18.53 -1.07 6.94
N LYS A 25 18.11 -0.07 6.15
CA LYS A 25 17.23 -0.30 4.98
C LYS A 25 17.99 -0.94 3.80
N ALA A 26 19.33 -0.86 3.77
CA ALA A 26 20.14 -1.43 2.68
C ALA A 26 19.90 -2.93 2.47
N ILE A 27 19.54 -3.67 3.53
CA ILE A 27 19.27 -5.12 3.45
C ILE A 27 18.04 -5.45 2.59
N HIS A 28 17.13 -4.49 2.40
CA HIS A 28 15.92 -4.64 1.59
C HIS A 28 16.18 -4.34 0.12
N TRP A 29 17.26 -3.63 -0.21
CA TRP A 29 17.62 -3.32 -1.60
C TRP A 29 18.31 -4.51 -2.26
N LYS A 30 17.50 -5.42 -2.79
CA LYS A 30 17.97 -6.63 -3.48
C LYS A 30 17.27 -6.74 -4.83
N LYS A 31 18.06 -6.94 -5.88
CA LYS A 31 17.51 -7.28 -7.20
C LYS A 31 16.62 -8.53 -7.06
N GLY A 32 15.50 -8.53 -7.78
CA GLY A 32 14.49 -9.59 -7.70
C GLY A 32 13.45 -9.38 -6.59
N ARG A 33 13.65 -8.44 -5.65
CA ARG A 33 12.73 -8.13 -4.54
C ARG A 33 12.02 -6.79 -4.71
N SER A 34 10.93 -6.59 -3.97
CA SER A 34 9.95 -5.53 -4.20
C SER A 34 10.53 -4.11 -4.21
N ALA A 35 11.40 -3.77 -3.26
CA ALA A 35 12.02 -2.44 -3.16
C ALA A 35 12.81 -2.05 -4.42
N HIS A 36 13.70 -2.94 -4.88
CA HIS A 36 14.45 -2.72 -6.12
C HIS A 36 13.52 -2.78 -7.34
N ALA A 37 12.57 -3.71 -7.38
CA ALA A 37 11.65 -3.85 -8.50
C ALA A 37 10.79 -2.58 -8.69
N LEU A 38 10.32 -1.96 -7.60
CA LEU A 38 9.58 -0.71 -7.62
C LEU A 38 10.46 0.45 -8.13
N GLY A 39 11.65 0.64 -7.56
CA GLY A 39 12.56 1.70 -8.01
C GLY A 39 12.91 1.57 -9.49
N TYR A 40 13.26 0.35 -9.93
CA TYR A 40 13.54 0.06 -11.34
C TYR A 40 12.33 0.28 -12.24
N PHE A 41 11.13 -0.10 -11.79
CA PHE A 41 9.90 0.11 -12.54
C PHE A 41 9.62 1.60 -12.77
N ILE A 42 9.69 2.39 -11.70
CA ILE A 42 9.44 3.83 -11.74
C ILE A 42 10.48 4.55 -12.60
N ILE A 43 11.78 4.30 -12.38
CA ILE A 43 12.87 5.04 -13.04
C ILE A 43 13.15 4.54 -14.47
N ASN A 44 13.11 3.22 -14.70
CA ASN A 44 13.66 2.62 -15.93
C ASN A 44 12.61 1.92 -16.82
N LYS A 45 11.35 1.78 -16.39
CA LYS A 45 10.30 1.07 -17.14
C LYS A 45 9.02 1.88 -17.33
N ASN A 46 9.14 3.20 -17.43
CA ASN A 46 8.00 4.11 -17.64
C ASN A 46 6.89 3.93 -16.59
N GLY A 47 7.27 3.67 -15.33
CA GLY A 47 6.30 3.39 -14.27
C GLY A 47 5.31 4.53 -14.03
N GLU A 48 5.75 5.78 -14.19
CA GLU A 48 4.86 6.94 -14.16
C GLU A 48 3.75 6.85 -15.21
N SER A 49 4.12 6.68 -16.50
CA SER A 49 3.13 6.60 -17.59
C SER A 49 2.16 5.45 -17.38
N PHE A 50 2.66 4.29 -16.94
CA PHE A 50 1.81 3.14 -16.64
C PHE A 50 0.80 3.42 -15.53
N ILE A 51 1.24 4.04 -14.43
CA ILE A 51 0.35 4.40 -13.32
C ILE A 51 -0.66 5.44 -13.80
N LYS A 52 -0.23 6.45 -14.56
CA LYS A 52 -1.11 7.46 -15.14
C LYS A 52 -2.20 6.81 -16.00
N ASP A 53 -1.85 5.96 -16.97
CA ASP A 53 -2.81 5.32 -17.86
C ASP A 53 -3.83 4.46 -17.10
N LEU A 54 -3.35 3.77 -16.06
CA LEU A 54 -4.20 2.99 -15.16
C LEU A 54 -5.20 3.87 -14.41
N LEU A 55 -4.77 5.01 -13.90
CA LEU A 55 -5.62 5.97 -13.20
C LEU A 55 -6.61 6.65 -14.15
N VAL A 56 -6.19 7.07 -15.34
CA VAL A 56 -7.06 7.67 -16.35
C VAL A 56 -8.20 6.73 -16.70
N THR A 57 -7.89 5.45 -16.92
CA THR A 57 -8.91 4.43 -17.20
C THR A 57 -9.85 4.21 -16.02
N THR A 58 -9.34 4.27 -14.79
CA THR A 58 -10.10 3.93 -13.58
C THR A 58 -10.97 5.09 -13.09
N ILE A 59 -10.45 6.31 -13.14
CA ILE A 59 -11.13 7.54 -12.74
C ILE A 59 -12.00 8.08 -13.88
N ASN A 60 -11.73 7.65 -15.12
CA ASN A 60 -12.38 8.10 -16.34
C ASN A 60 -12.21 9.61 -16.56
N GLU A 61 -10.98 10.09 -16.37
CA GLU A 61 -10.58 11.49 -16.49
C GLU A 61 -9.07 11.60 -16.67
N GLU A 62 -8.58 12.64 -17.34
CA GLU A 62 -7.15 12.94 -17.40
C GLU A 62 -6.56 13.20 -16.01
N VAL A 63 -5.36 12.69 -15.78
CA VAL A 63 -4.64 12.78 -14.50
C VAL A 63 -3.22 13.30 -14.73
N LEU A 64 -2.81 14.25 -13.89
CA LEU A 64 -1.43 14.70 -13.77
C LEU A 64 -0.83 14.14 -12.47
N LEU A 65 0.26 13.39 -12.59
CA LEU A 65 1.04 12.94 -11.43
C LEU A 65 2.15 13.96 -11.16
N GLU A 66 2.09 14.62 -10.00
CA GLU A 66 2.97 15.75 -9.68
C GLU A 66 4.25 15.29 -8.99
N VAL A 67 4.08 14.60 -7.86
CA VAL A 67 5.19 14.22 -6.98
C VAL A 67 4.98 12.83 -6.39
N ALA A 68 6.08 12.08 -6.30
CA ALA A 68 6.13 10.77 -5.67
C ALA A 68 7.18 10.74 -4.55
N TYR A 69 6.79 10.16 -3.41
CA TYR A 69 7.59 10.06 -2.21
C TYR A 69 7.84 8.59 -1.88
N PRO A 70 9.07 8.08 -2.06
CA PRO A 70 9.42 6.73 -1.63
C PRO A 70 9.36 6.60 -0.10
N GLU A 71 8.91 5.45 0.41
CA GLU A 71 8.76 5.20 1.86
C GLU A 71 7.91 6.31 2.55
N TYR A 72 6.75 6.62 1.96
CA TYR A 72 5.91 7.74 2.39
C TYR A 72 5.02 7.38 3.57
N GLN A 73 5.26 8.02 4.70
CA GLN A 73 4.48 7.79 5.92
C GLN A 73 3.25 8.71 6.02
N VAL A 74 2.06 8.12 6.03
CA VAL A 74 0.80 8.82 6.34
C VAL A 74 0.36 8.47 7.76
N ARG A 75 0.19 9.50 8.61
CA ARG A 75 -0.35 9.31 9.97
C ARG A 75 -1.88 9.35 9.93
N PHE A 76 -2.50 8.38 10.59
CA PHE A 76 -3.96 8.23 10.66
C PHE A 76 -4.47 8.00 12.09
N ASP A 77 -3.55 7.87 13.06
CA ASP A 77 -3.82 7.67 14.48
C ASP A 77 -2.68 8.27 15.33
N GLU A 78 -2.85 8.26 16.65
CA GLU A 78 -1.87 8.76 17.62
C GLU A 78 -0.87 7.68 18.08
N TYR A 79 -0.89 6.49 17.44
CA TYR A 79 -0.03 5.38 17.81
C TYR A 79 1.25 5.34 16.98
N GLY A 80 2.41 5.38 17.64
CA GLY A 80 3.71 5.10 17.01
C GLY A 80 3.91 5.77 15.65
N HIS A 81 4.37 4.98 14.67
CA HIS A 81 4.48 5.40 13.27
C HIS A 81 3.16 5.19 12.51
N GLY A 82 2.91 6.09 11.55
CA GLY A 82 1.83 5.95 10.57
C GLY A 82 2.08 4.81 9.57
N ARG A 83 1.25 4.73 8.53
CA ARG A 83 1.46 3.79 7.42
C ARG A 83 2.54 4.33 6.48
N GLU A 84 3.68 3.64 6.41
CA GLU A 84 4.74 3.87 5.43
C GLU A 84 4.45 3.11 4.13
N HIS A 85 3.82 3.75 3.15
CA HIS A 85 3.64 3.20 1.81
C HIS A 85 5.00 3.08 1.10
N ASP A 86 5.19 2.05 0.28
CA ASP A 86 6.45 1.88 -0.47
C ASP A 86 6.67 3.08 -1.41
N LEU A 87 5.59 3.64 -1.94
CA LEU A 87 5.57 4.91 -2.67
C LEU A 87 4.23 5.62 -2.45
N GLY A 88 4.25 6.89 -2.02
CA GLY A 88 3.07 7.76 -2.01
C GLY A 88 3.12 8.71 -3.19
N ILE A 89 2.06 8.81 -3.99
CA ILE A 89 2.01 9.70 -5.17
C ILE A 89 0.87 10.69 -5.01
N TYR A 90 1.17 11.98 -5.19
CA TYR A 90 0.19 13.05 -5.26
C TYR A 90 0.02 13.55 -6.69
N GLY A 91 -1.19 13.98 -7.01
CA GLY A 91 -1.52 14.55 -8.29
C GLY A 91 -2.91 15.17 -8.32
N GLU A 92 -3.38 15.50 -9.50
CA GLU A 92 -4.68 16.12 -9.73
C GLU A 92 -5.37 15.57 -10.97
N THR A 93 -6.70 15.57 -10.96
CA THR A 93 -7.51 15.34 -12.16
C THR A 93 -7.68 16.63 -12.97
N GLN A 94 -8.08 16.51 -14.23
CA GLN A 94 -8.40 17.67 -15.09
C GLN A 94 -9.44 18.65 -14.50
N SER A 95 -10.35 18.16 -13.66
CA SER A 95 -11.38 18.92 -12.93
C SER A 95 -10.87 19.57 -11.64
N GLY A 96 -9.58 19.43 -11.34
CA GLY A 96 -8.94 20.04 -10.17
C GLY A 96 -9.15 19.27 -8.87
N ARG A 97 -9.54 17.99 -8.93
CA ARG A 97 -9.65 17.15 -7.73
C ARG A 97 -8.29 16.57 -7.39
N THR A 98 -7.91 16.68 -6.13
CA THR A 98 -6.64 16.14 -5.63
C THR A 98 -6.69 14.62 -5.52
N ILE A 99 -5.58 13.96 -5.83
CA ILE A 99 -5.46 12.49 -5.83
C ILE A 99 -4.30 12.09 -4.93
N PHE A 100 -4.52 11.07 -4.10
CA PHE A 100 -3.46 10.32 -3.44
C PHE A 100 -3.47 8.87 -3.88
N VAL A 101 -2.30 8.36 -4.27
CA VAL A 101 -2.06 6.95 -4.57
C VAL A 101 -1.07 6.38 -3.57
N GLY A 102 -1.54 5.53 -2.67
CA GLY A 102 -0.69 4.71 -1.82
C GLY A 102 -0.30 3.44 -2.56
N VAL A 103 0.97 3.30 -2.91
CA VAL A 103 1.50 2.14 -3.63
C VAL A 103 2.10 1.13 -2.66
N GLU A 104 1.78 -0.14 -2.87
CA GLU A 104 2.37 -1.29 -2.19
C GLU A 104 2.98 -2.22 -3.24
N ALA A 105 4.30 -2.38 -3.20
CA ALA A 105 5.05 -3.25 -4.09
C ALA A 105 5.27 -4.61 -3.45
N LYS A 106 4.96 -5.67 -4.20
CA LYS A 106 5.21 -7.06 -3.83
C LYS A 106 5.90 -7.77 -4.97
N VAL A 107 6.74 -8.74 -4.65
CA VAL A 107 7.13 -9.82 -5.56
C VAL A 107 6.36 -11.04 -5.12
N ASP A 108 6.84 -11.71 -4.09
CA ASP A 108 6.28 -12.89 -3.46
C ASP A 108 6.05 -12.65 -1.95
N GLU A 109 6.50 -11.53 -1.39
CA GLU A 109 6.36 -11.23 0.03
C GLU A 109 4.87 -11.19 0.42
N THR A 110 4.52 -11.85 1.52
CA THR A 110 3.12 -11.81 2.02
C THR A 110 2.73 -10.40 2.46
N PHE A 111 1.43 -10.14 2.64
CA PHE A 111 0.92 -8.94 3.30
C PHE A 111 1.15 -8.95 4.84
N GLY A 112 2.24 -9.58 5.28
CA GLY A 112 2.58 -9.75 6.69
C GLY A 112 1.67 -10.73 7.43
N ASP A 113 1.65 -10.58 8.75
CA ASP A 113 0.88 -11.45 9.63
C ASP A 113 -0.63 -11.27 9.45
N THR A 114 -1.39 -12.32 9.74
CA THR A 114 -2.84 -12.19 9.96
C THR A 114 -3.10 -11.34 11.20
N ILE A 115 -4.29 -10.75 11.29
CA ILE A 115 -4.73 -10.00 12.45
C ILE A 115 -4.66 -10.88 13.70
N GLN A 116 -5.10 -12.15 13.62
CA GLN A 116 -5.02 -13.09 14.73
C GLN A 116 -3.60 -13.24 15.25
N LYS A 117 -2.65 -13.55 14.36
CA LYS A 117 -1.25 -13.78 14.73
C LYS A 117 -0.64 -12.51 15.33
N ARG A 118 -0.89 -11.35 14.72
CA ARG A 118 -0.39 -10.07 15.21
C ARG A 118 -1.00 -9.71 16.56
N TYR A 119 -2.31 -9.85 16.72
CA TYR A 119 -3.04 -9.51 17.93
C TYR A 119 -2.62 -10.38 19.10
N LEU A 120 -2.56 -11.71 18.92
CA LEU A 120 -2.14 -12.63 19.99
C LEU A 120 -0.69 -12.38 20.44
N SER A 121 0.21 -12.12 19.48
CA SER A 121 1.61 -11.79 19.79
C SER A 121 1.72 -10.51 20.63
N GLU A 122 0.99 -9.46 20.25
CA GLU A 122 1.02 -8.19 20.99
C GLU A 122 0.26 -8.26 22.32
N LYS A 123 -0.81 -9.05 22.42
CA LYS A 123 -1.49 -9.32 23.69
C LYS A 123 -0.61 -10.11 24.67
N ALA A 124 0.20 -11.05 24.19
CA ALA A 124 1.14 -11.76 25.04
C ALA A 124 2.18 -10.79 25.67
N LYS A 125 2.70 -9.84 24.88
CA LYS A 125 3.58 -8.77 25.38
C LYS A 125 2.89 -7.92 26.44
N GLU A 126 1.67 -7.46 26.18
CA GLU A 126 0.87 -6.67 27.12
C GLU A 126 0.65 -7.41 28.45
N LEU A 127 0.31 -8.71 28.40
CA LEU A 127 0.13 -9.55 29.59
C LEU A 127 1.43 -9.81 30.37
N ASN A 128 2.58 -9.71 29.70
CA ASN A 128 3.91 -9.76 30.32
C ASN A 128 4.42 -8.37 30.75
N GLU A 129 3.53 -7.38 30.86
CA GLU A 129 3.83 -6.01 31.30
C GLU A 129 4.79 -5.23 30.38
N GLU A 130 4.99 -5.69 29.13
CA GLU A 130 5.69 -4.92 28.11
C GLU A 130 4.83 -3.75 27.62
N LYS A 131 5.43 -2.56 27.50
CA LYS A 131 4.72 -1.37 27.00
C LYS A 131 4.38 -1.52 25.51
N THR A 132 3.13 -1.82 25.21
CA THR A 132 2.60 -1.84 23.83
C THR A 132 1.18 -1.30 23.77
N ASN A 133 0.86 -0.54 22.72
CA ASN A 133 -0.50 -0.11 22.38
C ASN A 133 -1.03 -0.84 21.14
N ALA A 134 -0.27 -1.81 20.61
CA ALA A 134 -0.61 -2.47 19.36
C ALA A 134 -1.94 -3.24 19.40
N PRO A 135 -2.34 -3.91 20.50
CA PRO A 135 -3.65 -4.58 20.54
C PRO A 135 -4.82 -3.60 20.38
N LYS A 136 -4.78 -2.48 21.10
CA LYS A 136 -5.79 -1.42 20.98
C LYS A 136 -5.82 -0.81 19.57
N ARG A 137 -4.64 -0.56 18.98
CA ARG A 137 -4.54 -0.09 17.59
C ARG A 137 -5.17 -1.07 16.59
N ILE A 138 -4.99 -2.37 16.79
CA ILE A 138 -5.60 -3.40 15.94
C ILE A 138 -7.13 -3.39 16.08
N GLU A 139 -7.65 -3.24 17.30
CA GLU A 139 -9.09 -3.13 17.56
C GLU A 139 -9.69 -1.91 16.85
N GLU A 140 -9.05 -0.75 16.93
CA GLU A 140 -9.49 0.47 16.25
C GLU A 140 -9.42 0.34 14.72
N LEU A 141 -8.39 -0.32 14.19
CA LEU A 141 -8.30 -0.62 12.75
C LEU A 141 -9.40 -1.57 12.27
N LEU A 142 -9.77 -2.57 13.07
CA LEU A 142 -10.90 -3.45 12.76
C LEU A 142 -12.21 -2.65 12.72
N GLN A 143 -12.44 -1.77 13.70
CA GLN A 143 -13.62 -0.90 13.76
C GLN A 143 -13.65 0.11 12.60
N PHE A 144 -12.49 0.65 12.21
CA PHE A 144 -12.36 1.53 11.05
C PHE A 144 -12.70 0.79 9.74
N ASN A 145 -12.23 -0.43 9.55
CA ASN A 145 -12.42 -1.14 8.29
C ASN A 145 -13.81 -1.78 8.15
N PHE A 146 -14.47 -2.13 9.26
CA PHE A 146 -15.70 -2.92 9.25
C PHE A 146 -16.79 -2.39 10.21
N ASN A 147 -18.04 -2.34 9.72
CA ASN A 147 -19.19 -1.90 10.53
C ASN A 147 -19.55 -2.88 11.66
N GLN A 148 -19.33 -4.17 11.42
CA GLN A 148 -19.49 -5.24 12.39
C GLN A 148 -18.27 -6.14 12.25
N ILE A 149 -17.69 -6.55 13.37
CA ILE A 149 -16.51 -7.41 13.39
C ILE A 149 -16.96 -8.84 13.66
N SER A 150 -16.46 -9.78 12.86
CA SER A 150 -16.70 -11.21 13.01
C SER A 150 -15.38 -11.95 13.30
N ARG A 151 -15.48 -13.20 13.78
CA ARG A 151 -14.30 -14.02 14.06
C ARG A 151 -13.41 -14.23 12.84
N SER A 152 -14.01 -14.36 11.64
CA SER A 152 -13.26 -14.57 10.39
C SER A 152 -12.43 -13.35 9.99
N ASP A 153 -12.73 -12.15 10.51
CA ASP A 153 -11.93 -10.96 10.22
C ASP A 153 -10.51 -11.10 10.74
N PHE A 154 -10.31 -11.89 11.79
CA PHE A 154 -8.98 -12.15 12.35
C PHE A 154 -8.09 -12.99 11.42
N ASP A 155 -8.65 -13.65 10.41
CA ASP A 155 -7.90 -14.39 9.38
C ASP A 155 -7.33 -13.47 8.29
N LEU A 156 -7.79 -12.21 8.22
CA LEU A 156 -7.31 -11.24 7.26
C LEU A 156 -5.90 -10.75 7.59
N ARG A 157 -5.22 -10.21 6.58
CA ARG A 157 -3.86 -9.68 6.70
C ARG A 157 -3.88 -8.29 7.34
N TYR A 158 -3.14 -8.11 8.43
CA TYR A 158 -3.08 -6.84 9.17
C TYR A 158 -2.61 -5.67 8.28
N GLN A 159 -1.64 -5.91 7.38
CA GLN A 159 -1.14 -4.87 6.47
C GLN A 159 -2.27 -4.28 5.61
N LEU A 160 -3.26 -5.06 5.16
CA LEU A 160 -4.32 -4.56 4.28
C LEU A 160 -5.25 -3.56 5.01
N LEU A 161 -5.52 -3.78 6.29
CA LEU A 161 -6.29 -2.85 7.12
C LEU A 161 -5.50 -1.56 7.38
N HIS A 162 -4.22 -1.72 7.70
CA HIS A 162 -3.31 -0.60 7.99
C HIS A 162 -3.08 0.27 6.75
N THR A 163 -2.86 -0.35 5.60
CA THR A 163 -2.72 0.33 4.31
C THR A 163 -4.00 1.05 3.92
N THR A 164 -5.18 0.43 4.12
CA THR A 164 -6.47 1.09 3.85
C THR A 164 -6.66 2.36 4.68
N ALA A 165 -6.39 2.29 5.98
CA ALA A 165 -6.46 3.47 6.87
C ALA A 165 -5.43 4.54 6.48
N GLY A 166 -4.19 4.13 6.19
CA GLY A 166 -3.13 5.03 5.72
C GLY A 166 -3.49 5.76 4.42
N THR A 167 -3.99 5.03 3.42
CA THR A 167 -4.36 5.63 2.13
C THR A 167 -5.52 6.61 2.29
N LEU A 168 -6.54 6.28 3.07
CA LEU A 168 -7.71 7.15 3.30
C LEU A 168 -7.40 8.37 4.18
N ALA A 169 -6.35 8.32 4.99
CA ALA A 169 -5.95 9.43 5.83
C ALA A 169 -5.18 10.52 5.09
N ALA A 170 -4.65 10.22 3.89
CA ALA A 170 -4.02 11.22 3.06
C ALA A 170 -5.03 12.34 2.69
N ASP A 171 -4.55 13.58 2.72
CA ASP A 171 -5.34 14.74 2.35
C ASP A 171 -5.47 14.80 0.82
N ALA A 172 -6.59 14.29 0.32
CA ALA A 172 -6.94 14.22 -1.09
C ALA A 172 -8.45 14.00 -1.25
N ASP A 173 -9.00 14.35 -2.42
CA ASP A 173 -10.40 14.08 -2.78
C ASP A 173 -10.60 12.64 -3.26
N ILE A 174 -9.58 12.08 -3.93
CA ILE A 174 -9.59 10.73 -4.51
C ILE A 174 -8.47 9.90 -3.90
N HIS A 175 -8.82 8.73 -3.38
CA HIS A 175 -7.89 7.80 -2.76
C HIS A 175 -7.76 6.53 -3.59
N VAL A 176 -6.52 6.16 -3.90
CA VAL A 176 -6.21 4.92 -4.60
C VAL A 176 -5.19 4.11 -3.81
N LEU A 177 -5.53 2.87 -3.46
CA LEU A 177 -4.57 1.87 -3.02
C LEU A 177 -4.16 1.03 -4.23
N LEU A 178 -2.91 1.17 -4.66
CA LEU A 178 -2.34 0.45 -5.78
C LEU A 178 -1.36 -0.63 -5.30
N VAL A 179 -1.76 -1.89 -5.41
CA VAL A 179 -0.87 -3.04 -5.19
C VAL A 179 -0.22 -3.43 -6.52
N LEU A 180 1.10 -3.25 -6.62
CA LEU A 180 1.90 -3.68 -7.76
C LEU A 180 2.61 -4.99 -7.43
N VAL A 181 2.37 -6.03 -8.23
CA VAL A 181 2.97 -7.36 -8.04
C VAL A 181 3.92 -7.68 -9.17
N PHE A 182 5.22 -7.56 -8.90
CA PHE A 182 6.29 -7.78 -9.86
C PHE A 182 6.60 -9.27 -10.00
N LYS A 183 6.36 -9.82 -11.19
CA LYS A 183 6.71 -11.20 -11.55
C LYS A 183 8.19 -11.26 -11.98
N THR A 184 9.09 -11.06 -11.02
CA THR A 184 10.54 -11.13 -11.24
C THR A 184 11.02 -12.57 -11.42
N GLU A 185 12.31 -12.77 -11.67
CA GLU A 185 12.96 -14.09 -11.67
C GLU A 185 12.82 -14.85 -10.34
N ASP A 186 12.70 -14.10 -9.24
CA ASP A 186 12.55 -14.60 -7.87
C ASP A 186 11.09 -14.89 -7.48
N TYR A 187 10.13 -14.60 -8.37
CA TYR A 187 8.70 -14.70 -8.04
C TYR A 187 8.25 -16.16 -7.84
N ASP A 188 7.82 -16.47 -6.62
CA ASP A 188 7.14 -17.73 -6.33
C ASP A 188 5.64 -17.67 -6.68
N LYS A 189 5.22 -18.51 -7.63
CA LYS A 189 3.84 -18.57 -8.11
C LYS A 189 2.85 -19.06 -7.05
N ILE A 190 3.25 -19.96 -6.17
CA ILE A 190 2.40 -20.51 -5.11
C ILE A 190 2.15 -19.42 -4.08
N ILE A 191 3.21 -18.74 -3.63
CA ILE A 191 3.09 -17.66 -2.64
C ILE A 191 2.30 -16.49 -3.22
N GLY A 192 2.59 -16.08 -4.44
CA GLY A 192 1.85 -14.97 -5.05
C GLY A 192 0.38 -15.30 -5.34
N LYS A 193 0.03 -16.57 -5.61
CA LYS A 193 -1.38 -17.00 -5.64
C LYS A 193 -2.04 -16.85 -4.28
N ALA A 194 -1.38 -17.30 -3.20
CA ALA A 194 -1.90 -17.15 -1.84
C ALA A 194 -2.07 -15.67 -1.46
N ASN A 195 -1.13 -14.80 -1.85
CA ASN A 195 -1.22 -13.36 -1.64
C ASN A 195 -2.44 -12.76 -2.36
N TYR A 196 -2.69 -13.18 -3.61
CA TYR A 196 -3.87 -12.74 -4.35
C TYR A 196 -5.18 -13.23 -3.70
N GLU A 197 -5.22 -14.46 -3.19
CA GLU A 197 -6.38 -14.98 -2.44
C GLU A 197 -6.63 -14.18 -1.15
N ASP A 198 -5.57 -13.82 -0.42
CA ASP A 198 -5.69 -12.98 0.79
C ASP A 198 -6.17 -11.56 0.47
N PHE A 199 -5.69 -10.99 -0.64
CA PHE A 199 -6.21 -9.73 -1.18
C PHE A 199 -7.70 -9.82 -1.49
N LEU A 200 -8.14 -10.89 -2.19
CA LEU A 200 -9.54 -11.11 -2.55
C LEU A 200 -10.44 -11.23 -1.32
N LYS A 201 -10.04 -12.01 -0.31
CA LYS A 201 -10.77 -12.13 0.96
C LYS A 201 -10.96 -10.78 1.63
N PHE A 202 -9.92 -9.93 1.62
CA PHE A 202 -10.01 -8.60 2.20
C PHE A 202 -11.00 -7.70 1.44
N VAL A 203 -10.88 -7.58 0.11
CA VAL A 203 -11.78 -6.69 -0.67
C VAL A 203 -13.23 -7.19 -0.67
N GLU A 204 -13.45 -8.51 -0.63
CA GLU A 204 -14.79 -9.07 -0.43
C GLU A 204 -15.33 -8.65 0.93
N ARG A 205 -14.50 -8.74 1.97
CA ARG A 205 -14.92 -8.42 3.33
C ARG A 205 -15.24 -6.94 3.56
N THR A 206 -14.61 -6.03 2.81
CA THR A 206 -14.96 -4.60 2.86
C THR A 206 -16.30 -4.27 2.20
N GLY A 207 -16.91 -5.23 1.47
CA GLY A 207 -18.12 -5.00 0.68
C GLY A 207 -17.83 -4.22 -0.61
N ALA A 208 -16.60 -4.29 -1.12
CA ALA A 208 -16.21 -3.51 -2.29
C ALA A 208 -16.90 -3.99 -3.57
N ARG A 209 -17.35 -3.02 -4.37
CA ARG A 209 -17.90 -3.30 -5.70
C ARG A 209 -16.74 -3.45 -6.67
N LYS A 210 -16.75 -4.53 -7.46
CA LYS A 210 -15.83 -4.68 -8.59
C LYS A 210 -16.20 -3.69 -9.70
N ILE A 211 -15.25 -2.84 -10.08
CA ILE A 211 -15.44 -1.81 -11.12
C ILE A 211 -14.56 -2.05 -12.36
N GLY A 212 -13.67 -3.04 -12.30
CA GLY A 212 -12.80 -3.39 -13.41
C GLY A 212 -12.05 -4.70 -13.16
N HIS A 213 -11.08 -5.01 -14.03
CA HIS A 213 -10.21 -6.16 -13.84
C HIS A 213 -9.27 -5.94 -12.66
N ASN A 214 -9.49 -6.67 -11.56
CA ASN A 214 -8.78 -6.52 -10.29
C ASN A 214 -8.81 -5.10 -9.72
N THR A 215 -9.91 -4.39 -10.00
CA THR A 215 -10.18 -3.03 -9.54
C THR A 215 -11.49 -3.04 -8.76
N TYR A 216 -11.46 -2.56 -7.53
CA TYR A 216 -12.58 -2.57 -6.60
C TYR A 216 -12.74 -1.18 -5.99
N SER A 217 -13.95 -0.81 -5.61
CA SER A 217 -14.22 0.46 -4.95
C SER A 217 -15.22 0.29 -3.81
N PHE A 218 -14.96 0.98 -2.70
CA PHE A 218 -15.85 1.08 -1.56
C PHE A 218 -15.73 2.43 -0.87
N ILE A 219 -16.71 2.75 -0.03
CA ILE A 219 -16.74 3.99 0.74
C ILE A 219 -16.45 3.67 2.20
N ARG A 220 -15.58 4.45 2.83
CA ARG A 220 -15.34 4.42 4.27
C ARG A 220 -15.16 5.84 4.79
N GLU A 221 -15.80 6.17 5.92
CA GLU A 221 -15.75 7.53 6.50
C GLU A 221 -16.08 8.64 5.50
N ARG A 222 -17.08 8.40 4.63
CA ARG A 222 -17.50 9.30 3.52
C ARG A 222 -16.43 9.55 2.44
N LYS A 223 -15.29 8.86 2.49
CA LYS A 223 -14.25 8.88 1.47
C LYS A 223 -14.37 7.64 0.58
N SER A 224 -14.16 7.82 -0.72
CA SER A 224 -14.14 6.70 -1.68
C SER A 224 -12.71 6.18 -1.79
N LEU A 225 -12.51 4.88 -1.56
CA LEU A 225 -11.25 4.21 -1.88
C LEU A 225 -11.43 3.34 -3.12
N THR A 226 -10.51 3.50 -4.06
CA THR A 226 -10.33 2.55 -5.15
C THR A 226 -9.11 1.68 -4.86
N VAL A 227 -9.27 0.36 -4.92
CA VAL A 227 -8.20 -0.60 -4.70
C VAL A 227 -7.90 -1.33 -6.00
N ILE A 228 -6.65 -1.31 -6.42
CA ILE A 228 -6.18 -1.90 -7.68
C ILE A 228 -5.09 -2.92 -7.39
N TYR A 229 -5.24 -4.15 -7.88
CA TYR A 229 -4.20 -5.17 -7.83
C TYR A 229 -3.69 -5.44 -9.24
N LYS A 230 -2.44 -5.08 -9.51
CA LYS A 230 -1.85 -5.13 -10.86
C LYS A 230 -0.58 -5.95 -10.89
N GLU A 231 -0.56 -6.98 -11.73
CA GLU A 231 0.64 -7.76 -11.99
C GLU A 231 1.50 -7.09 -13.06
N ILE A 232 2.80 -6.95 -12.78
CA ILE A 232 3.81 -6.40 -13.68
C ILE A 232 4.72 -7.54 -14.12
N LYS A 233 4.79 -7.78 -15.43
CA LYS A 233 5.73 -8.74 -16.01
C LYS A 233 7.05 -8.01 -16.23
N ASN A 234 8.10 -8.44 -15.53
CA ASN A 234 9.45 -7.92 -15.71
C ASN A 234 10.22 -8.71 -16.77
#